data_AF-A0A3R7M436-F1
#
_entry.id   AF-A0A3R7M436-F1
#
_cell.length_a   1.000
_cell.length_b   1.000
_cell.length_c   1.000
_cell.angle_alpha   90.00
_cell.angle_beta   90.00
_cell.angle_gamma   90.00
#
_symmetry.space_group_name_H-M   'P 1'
#
loop_
_entity.id
_entity.type
_entity.pdbx_description
1 polymer ?
#
loop_
_entity_poly.entity_id
_entity_poly.type
_entity_poly.pdbx_seq_one_letter_code
_entity_poly.pdbx_strand_id
1 'polypeptide(L)'
;MRVISLSTKPQGQKSRLQRDCAILSVQGRASIFLSVGRGGSWQVDTCEENKDKMPSVGAACVPDLQKEREKCCFDKEELTYLIDGGKERTEERREMEKILLSDPEYMDKIPPSYLSHEDSYANELRKSCYTMLKVASAGKPYRDLINSGTLRGITKDGNPLALHMAMFIPAIVGQGTREQQDKWLGRALRGEIVGTYAQTELGHGTFLRGLETRATYDPVKEEFVLHSPSITAIKWWPGGSTAEASPIATPLSAVRRQSEIVPGEPEPQILDFQTQQYKLLPQVASVFALLFSASDLATTYARVSTDMTKGNMERLPELHSLSSGLKALSASDATEGVEICRLSCGGHGYLKSSSLPRIYSATTCAITYEGENTVLWLQVARYLIKSIRGGRKGQPLSESVGYLSCNLDSAGLHTLTNEALVEAYKMSAQKMVEDTENRLQKLCDMGQNAHHAWNNCSVLLVKCAQAHIRYFVCEKFLERVTSSAVSEGLRSVMHQLCRLYLAYHITLNQGDFLRSGSLTPAQISTLEDDLGSLLTSLRPQAVAIVDAFDIHDEILDSTLGAWDGRVYEKAVRGRHEEPPEQDRRP
;
A
#
# COMPACT_ATOMS: atom_id res chain seq x y z
N MET A 1 -40.32 5.44 -0.25
CA MET A 1 -40.84 4.95 1.04
C MET A 1 -41.25 6.16 1.88
N ARG A 2 -42.52 6.23 2.31
CA ARG A 2 -43.00 7.27 3.25
C ARG A 2 -42.54 6.90 4.66
N VAL A 3 -41.72 7.73 5.28
CA VAL A 3 -41.31 7.57 6.68
C VAL A 3 -42.41 8.17 7.56
N ILE A 4 -43.10 7.31 8.31
CA ILE A 4 -44.06 7.70 9.34
C ILE A 4 -43.24 7.96 10.62
N SER A 5 -43.12 9.23 10.98
CA SER A 5 -42.52 9.69 12.24
C SER A 5 -43.51 9.46 13.40
N LEU A 6 -43.17 8.59 14.34
CA LEU A 6 -43.88 8.47 15.61
C LEU A 6 -43.21 9.40 16.64
N SER A 7 -43.87 10.53 16.89
CA SER A 7 -43.57 11.45 17.99
C SER A 7 -44.15 10.89 19.28
N THR A 8 -43.34 10.83 20.34
CA THR A 8 -43.85 10.85 21.72
C THR A 8 -43.01 11.81 22.57
N LYS A 9 -43.62 12.93 22.96
CA LYS A 9 -43.23 13.70 24.15
C LYS A 9 -43.98 13.14 25.36
N PRO A 10 -43.42 13.30 26.56
CA PRO A 10 -44.21 13.99 27.57
C PRO A 10 -43.44 15.13 28.27
N GLN A 11 -44.24 16.09 28.72
CA GLN A 11 -43.85 17.33 29.39
C GLN A 11 -43.27 17.09 30.80
N GLY A 12 -42.20 17.82 31.09
CA GLY A 12 -42.06 18.68 32.27
C GLY A 12 -42.12 18.07 33.67
N GLN A 13 -40.97 18.07 34.37
CA GLN A 13 -40.90 18.47 35.78
C GLN A 13 -39.48 18.91 36.16
N LYS A 14 -39.36 20.15 36.64
CA LYS A 14 -38.17 20.67 37.33
C LYS A 14 -38.08 20.00 38.71
N SER A 15 -36.94 19.42 39.07
CA SER A 15 -36.49 19.43 40.47
C SER A 15 -34.96 19.32 40.55
N ARG A 16 -34.38 20.21 41.37
CA ARG A 16 -33.01 20.16 41.87
C ARG A 16 -32.84 18.88 42.70
N LEU A 17 -31.73 18.18 42.51
CA LEU A 17 -31.06 17.46 43.59
C LEU A 17 -29.58 17.25 43.21
N GLN A 18 -28.73 18.00 43.91
CA GLN A 18 -27.32 17.66 44.13
C GLN A 18 -27.23 16.26 44.74
N ARG A 19 -26.27 15.45 44.27
CA ARG A 19 -25.35 14.64 45.10
C ARG A 19 -24.39 13.83 44.22
N ASP A 20 -23.15 14.31 44.23
CA ASP A 20 -21.93 13.56 44.51
C ASP A 20 -21.70 12.22 43.79
N CYS A 21 -20.86 12.29 42.74
CA CYS A 21 -19.96 11.19 42.38
C CYS A 21 -18.53 11.72 42.46
N ALA A 22 -17.78 11.20 43.43
CA ALA A 22 -16.41 11.58 43.73
C ALA A 22 -15.45 11.03 42.66
N ILE A 23 -14.63 11.92 42.07
CA ILE A 23 -13.41 11.56 41.35
C ILE A 23 -12.24 12.03 42.20
N LEU A 24 -11.39 11.08 42.58
CA LEU A 24 -10.14 11.27 43.32
C LEU A 24 -9.22 12.25 42.58
N SER A 25 -8.99 13.43 43.17
CA SER A 25 -7.93 14.34 42.74
C SER A 25 -6.61 13.95 43.38
N VAL A 26 -5.61 13.58 42.57
CA VAL A 26 -4.21 13.59 42.99
C VAL A 26 -3.67 14.99 42.71
N GLN A 27 -3.58 15.80 43.77
CA GLN A 27 -2.83 17.05 43.76
C GLN A 27 -1.33 16.71 43.73
N GLY A 28 -0.67 17.00 42.60
CA GLY A 28 0.78 16.97 42.45
C GLY A 28 1.22 18.14 41.56
N ARG A 29 1.64 19.24 42.20
CA ARG A 29 2.13 20.45 41.54
C ARG A 29 3.46 20.18 40.82
N ALA A 30 3.50 20.36 39.51
CA ALA A 30 4.68 20.84 38.80
C ALA A 30 4.34 22.24 38.27
N SER A 31 4.58 23.25 39.09
CA SER A 31 4.41 24.66 38.73
C SER A 31 5.62 25.10 37.91
N ILE A 32 5.40 25.41 36.62
CA ILE A 32 6.29 26.30 35.87
C ILE A 32 6.11 27.68 36.50
N PHE A 33 7.14 28.18 37.18
CA PHE A 33 7.19 29.55 37.70
C PHE A 33 7.27 30.53 36.52
N LEU A 34 6.16 31.19 36.19
CA LEU A 34 6.18 32.48 35.53
C LEU A 34 5.94 33.54 36.59
N SER A 35 7.03 34.20 37.00
CA SER A 35 7.02 35.37 37.87
C SER A 35 6.33 36.53 37.16
N VAL A 36 5.12 36.87 37.61
CA VAL A 36 4.39 38.06 37.14
C VAL A 36 4.92 39.29 37.88
N GLY A 37 5.88 39.98 37.26
CA GLY A 37 6.24 41.35 37.60
C GLY A 37 5.22 42.32 36.97
N ARG A 38 4.63 43.19 37.80
CA ARG A 38 3.66 44.21 37.38
C ARG A 38 4.29 45.19 36.37
N GLY A 39 3.59 45.46 35.27
CA GLY A 39 3.74 46.72 34.52
C GLY A 39 4.34 46.68 33.12
N GLY A 40 4.22 45.59 32.35
CA GLY A 40 4.56 45.57 30.92
C GLY A 40 3.39 45.07 30.08
N SER A 41 2.93 45.86 29.11
CA SER A 41 2.06 45.38 28.05
C SER A 41 2.86 44.41 27.17
N TRP A 42 2.55 43.12 27.24
CA TRP A 42 3.03 42.17 26.25
C TRP A 42 2.07 42.23 25.07
N GLN A 43 2.48 42.85 23.97
CA GLN A 43 1.90 42.54 22.67
C GLN A 43 2.31 41.09 22.37
N VAL A 44 1.35 40.18 22.52
CA VAL A 44 1.43 38.89 21.84
C VAL A 44 0.95 39.20 20.44
N ASP A 45 1.89 39.45 19.51
CA ASP A 45 1.58 39.49 18.09
C ASP A 45 1.11 38.08 17.72
N THR A 46 -0.20 37.86 17.74
CA THR A 46 -0.80 36.65 17.22
C THR A 46 -0.62 36.68 15.71
N CYS A 47 -0.30 35.54 15.09
CA CYS A 47 -0.22 35.43 13.63
C CYS A 47 -1.52 35.86 12.89
N GLU A 48 -2.62 36.13 13.61
CA GLU A 48 -3.82 36.75 13.04
C GLU A 48 -3.54 38.16 12.47
N GLU A 49 -2.64 38.95 13.05
CA GLU A 49 -2.29 40.30 12.53
C GLU A 49 -1.44 40.27 11.24
N ASN A 50 -1.01 39.09 10.77
CA ASN A 50 -0.18 38.90 9.57
C ASN A 50 -0.87 38.13 8.43
N LYS A 51 -2.20 37.93 8.47
CA LYS A 51 -2.93 37.34 7.32
C LYS A 51 -2.70 38.12 6.02
N ASP A 52 -2.65 39.46 6.11
CA ASP A 52 -2.40 40.35 4.97
C ASP A 52 -0.92 40.50 4.58
N LYS A 53 0.01 39.89 5.35
CA LYS A 53 1.45 39.86 5.05
C LYS A 53 1.98 38.48 4.64
N MET A 54 1.13 37.46 4.55
CA MET A 54 1.54 36.20 3.94
C MET A 54 1.83 36.47 2.44
N PRO A 55 3.05 36.21 1.94
CA PRO A 55 3.35 36.44 0.54
C PRO A 55 2.35 35.68 -0.32
N SER A 56 1.86 36.31 -1.39
CA SER A 56 1.08 35.62 -2.42
C SER A 56 1.84 34.36 -2.81
N VAL A 57 1.17 33.20 -2.83
CA VAL A 57 1.80 31.95 -3.27
C VAL A 57 2.16 32.13 -4.73
N GLY A 58 3.37 32.59 -5.00
CA GLY A 58 3.94 32.56 -6.33
C GLY A 58 4.04 31.10 -6.75
N ALA A 59 3.76 30.81 -8.02
CA ALA A 59 3.82 29.46 -8.61
C ALA A 59 5.23 28.80 -8.56
N ALA A 60 6.22 29.48 -7.97
CA ALA A 60 7.60 29.01 -7.89
C ALA A 60 7.83 28.09 -6.69
N CYS A 61 8.50 26.96 -6.95
CA CYS A 61 9.01 26.00 -5.97
C CYS A 61 10.00 26.65 -5.00
N VAL A 62 10.06 26.16 -3.75
CA VAL A 62 11.02 26.63 -2.75
C VAL A 62 12.46 26.29 -3.16
N PRO A 63 13.45 27.17 -2.87
CA PRO A 63 14.83 26.98 -3.31
C PRO A 63 15.47 25.66 -2.87
N ASP A 64 15.15 25.16 -1.67
CA ASP A 64 15.72 23.91 -1.15
C ASP A 64 15.29 22.70 -2.00
N LEU A 65 14.00 22.60 -2.34
CA LEU A 65 13.48 21.49 -3.15
C LEU A 65 13.92 21.62 -4.63
N GLN A 66 13.98 22.85 -5.15
CA GLN A 66 14.49 23.12 -6.49
C GLN A 66 15.95 22.68 -6.66
N LYS A 67 16.81 22.98 -5.67
CA LYS A 67 18.21 22.52 -5.67
C LYS A 67 18.34 21.00 -5.67
N GLU A 68 17.44 20.27 -5.00
CA GLU A 68 17.44 18.81 -5.07
C GLU A 68 17.06 18.28 -6.45
N ARG A 69 16.10 18.91 -7.13
CA ARG A 69 15.69 18.55 -8.49
C ARG A 69 16.81 18.77 -9.51
N GLU A 70 17.59 19.83 -9.33
CA GLU A 70 18.74 20.17 -10.19
C GLU A 70 19.90 19.17 -10.09
N LYS A 71 19.95 18.35 -9.03
CA LYS A 71 20.95 17.28 -8.89
C LYS A 71 20.64 16.05 -9.75
N CYS A 72 19.48 15.99 -10.40
CA CYS A 72 19.05 14.84 -11.19
C CYS A 72 20.04 14.55 -12.33
N CYS A 73 20.53 13.30 -12.41
CA CYS A 73 21.50 12.88 -13.43
C CYS A 73 20.89 12.03 -14.56
N PHE A 74 19.58 11.86 -14.59
CA PHE A 74 18.85 11.09 -15.59
C PHE A 74 17.60 11.86 -16.08
N ASP A 75 17.00 11.41 -17.18
CA ASP A 75 15.73 11.96 -17.65
C ASP A 75 14.57 11.40 -16.82
N LYS A 76 13.93 12.27 -16.05
CA LYS A 76 12.81 11.91 -15.19
C LYS A 76 11.62 11.35 -15.99
N GLU A 77 11.35 11.89 -17.18
CA GLU A 77 10.24 11.42 -18.02
C GLU A 77 10.42 9.97 -18.46
N GLU A 78 11.67 9.56 -18.72
CA GLU A 78 12.00 8.19 -19.06
C GLU A 78 11.64 7.23 -17.92
N LEU A 79 11.89 7.63 -16.66
CA LEU A 79 11.49 6.85 -15.50
C LEU A 79 9.97 6.81 -15.32
N THR A 80 9.26 7.91 -15.56
CA THR A 80 7.79 7.93 -15.56
C THR A 80 7.22 6.95 -16.58
N TYR A 81 7.76 6.92 -17.80
CA TYR A 81 7.35 5.95 -18.82
C TYR A 81 7.62 4.52 -18.38
N LEU A 82 8.74 4.26 -17.70
CA LEU A 82 9.05 2.94 -17.17
C LEU A 82 8.05 2.50 -16.09
N ILE A 83 7.66 3.41 -15.20
CA ILE A 83 6.69 3.16 -14.11
C ILE A 83 5.31 2.83 -14.68
N ASP A 84 4.82 3.63 -15.62
CA ASP A 84 3.48 3.45 -16.22
C ASP A 84 3.42 2.28 -17.21
N GLY A 85 4.57 1.72 -17.61
CA GLY A 85 4.68 0.65 -18.60
C GLY A 85 4.68 1.13 -20.05
N GLY A 86 5.01 2.39 -20.29
CA GLY A 86 5.26 2.99 -21.60
C GLY A 86 4.70 4.41 -21.72
N LYS A 87 5.27 5.18 -22.67
CA LYS A 87 4.88 6.57 -22.95
C LYS A 87 3.38 6.74 -23.22
N GLU A 88 2.79 5.84 -24.00
CA GLU A 88 1.34 5.89 -24.33
C GLU A 88 0.49 5.83 -23.06
N ARG A 89 0.80 4.92 -22.13
CA ARG A 89 0.06 4.79 -20.86
C ARG A 89 0.25 6.00 -19.95
N THR A 90 1.44 6.60 -19.94
CA THR A 90 1.69 7.85 -19.21
C THR A 90 0.84 8.99 -19.77
N GLU A 91 0.79 9.15 -21.09
CA GLU A 91 -0.03 10.17 -21.74
C GLU A 91 -1.52 9.95 -21.47
N GLU A 92 -1.99 8.70 -21.52
CA GLU A 92 -3.37 8.35 -21.16
C GLU A 92 -3.70 8.67 -19.70
N ARG A 93 -2.81 8.33 -18.76
CA ARG A 93 -2.98 8.67 -17.34
C ARG A 93 -3.07 10.18 -17.13
N ARG A 94 -2.14 10.95 -17.68
CA ARG A 94 -2.10 12.42 -17.58
C ARG A 94 -3.33 13.07 -18.19
N GLU A 95 -3.82 12.58 -19.32
CA GLU A 95 -5.05 13.11 -19.93
C GLU A 95 -6.27 12.82 -19.04
N MET A 96 -6.35 11.63 -18.44
CA MET A 96 -7.41 11.32 -17.47
C MET A 96 -7.35 12.20 -16.21
N GLU A 97 -6.16 12.40 -15.66
CA GLU A 97 -5.93 13.32 -14.53
C GLU A 97 -6.37 14.74 -14.88
N LYS A 98 -6.01 15.23 -16.07
CA LYS A 98 -6.43 16.55 -16.54
C LYS A 98 -7.95 16.68 -16.66
N ILE A 99 -8.63 15.67 -17.22
CA ILE A 99 -10.10 15.67 -17.36
C ILE A 99 -10.80 15.71 -16.00
N LEU A 100 -10.25 15.01 -15.01
CA LEU A 100 -10.91 14.82 -13.72
C LEU A 100 -10.49 15.87 -12.67
N LEU A 101 -9.20 16.10 -12.47
CA LEU A 101 -8.68 16.98 -11.40
C LEU A 101 -8.98 18.47 -11.64
N SER A 102 -9.17 18.87 -12.90
CA SER A 102 -9.51 20.27 -13.23
C SER A 102 -11.00 20.60 -13.08
N ASP A 103 -11.85 19.61 -12.82
CA ASP A 103 -13.29 19.81 -12.76
C ASP A 103 -13.73 20.33 -11.37
N PRO A 104 -14.31 21.54 -11.28
CA PRO A 104 -14.72 22.13 -10.00
C PRO A 104 -15.80 21.33 -9.27
N GLU A 105 -16.52 20.42 -9.94
CA GLU A 105 -17.50 19.55 -9.28
C GLU A 105 -16.86 18.56 -8.28
N TYR A 106 -15.55 18.30 -8.37
CA TYR A 106 -14.85 17.48 -7.37
C TYR A 106 -14.35 18.26 -6.17
N MET A 107 -14.42 19.60 -6.18
CA MET A 107 -13.95 20.43 -5.07
C MET A 107 -14.91 20.33 -3.87
N ASP A 108 -14.36 19.92 -2.73
CA ASP A 108 -15.11 19.82 -1.49
C ASP A 108 -15.39 21.24 -0.93
N LYS A 109 -16.68 21.61 -0.84
CA LYS A 109 -17.11 22.92 -0.32
C LYS A 109 -16.86 23.09 1.17
N ILE A 110 -16.79 21.98 1.89
CA ILE A 110 -16.53 21.89 3.32
C ILE A 110 -15.36 20.93 3.48
N PRO A 111 -14.30 21.27 4.23
CA PRO A 111 -13.17 20.37 4.39
C PRO A 111 -13.63 19.02 4.98
N PRO A 112 -13.17 17.87 4.45
CA PRO A 112 -13.63 16.54 4.87
C PRO A 112 -13.55 16.28 6.38
N SER A 113 -12.60 16.93 7.07
CA SER A 113 -12.46 16.82 8.53
C SER A 113 -13.66 17.33 9.34
N TYR A 114 -14.52 18.14 8.74
CA TYR A 114 -15.73 18.67 9.37
C TYR A 114 -17.01 17.94 8.96
N LEU A 115 -16.92 16.98 8.03
CA LEU A 115 -18.06 16.18 7.62
C LEU A 115 -18.37 15.12 8.67
N SER A 116 -19.66 14.90 8.93
CA SER A 116 -20.09 13.70 9.61
C SER A 116 -19.78 12.46 8.74
N HIS A 117 -19.82 11.27 9.33
CA HIS A 117 -19.63 10.04 8.54
C HIS A 117 -20.69 9.90 7.43
N GLU A 118 -21.93 10.28 7.70
CA GLU A 118 -23.02 10.25 6.71
C GLU A 118 -22.76 11.23 5.57
N ASP A 119 -22.33 12.46 5.89
CA ASP A 119 -22.05 13.49 4.88
C ASP A 119 -20.81 13.13 4.04
N SER A 120 -19.77 12.57 4.66
CA SER A 120 -18.58 12.06 3.96
C SER A 120 -19.00 10.96 2.97
N TYR A 121 -19.76 9.96 3.43
CA TYR A 121 -20.26 8.90 2.54
C TYR A 121 -21.11 9.44 1.38
N ALA A 122 -22.04 10.37 1.66
CA ALA A 122 -22.88 10.98 0.64
C ALA A 122 -22.05 11.76 -0.40
N ASN A 123 -21.02 12.49 0.04
CA ASN A 123 -20.11 13.21 -0.84
C ASN A 123 -19.25 12.26 -1.68
N GLU A 124 -18.73 11.18 -1.09
CA GLU A 124 -17.96 10.18 -1.83
C GLU A 124 -18.80 9.42 -2.86
N LEU A 125 -20.06 9.11 -2.52
CA LEU A 125 -21.01 8.53 -3.47
C LEU A 125 -21.30 9.49 -4.62
N ARG A 126 -21.53 10.78 -4.33
CA ARG A 126 -21.73 11.82 -5.35
C ARG A 126 -20.55 11.89 -6.30
N LYS A 127 -19.32 11.98 -5.78
CA LYS A 127 -18.08 12.02 -6.58
C LYS A 127 -17.95 10.76 -7.44
N SER A 128 -18.17 9.58 -6.86
CA SER A 128 -18.07 8.29 -7.55
C SER A 128 -19.06 8.16 -8.71
N CYS A 129 -20.33 8.52 -8.50
CA CYS A 129 -21.35 8.55 -9.54
C CYS A 129 -21.02 9.55 -10.65
N TYR A 130 -20.54 10.75 -10.28
CA TYR A 130 -20.15 11.76 -11.25
C TYR A 130 -18.95 11.30 -12.10
N THR A 131 -17.95 10.66 -11.48
CA THR A 131 -16.81 10.08 -12.21
C THR A 131 -17.26 9.03 -13.22
N MET A 132 -18.20 8.15 -12.88
CA MET A 132 -18.74 7.20 -13.87
C MET A 132 -19.31 7.89 -15.11
N LEU A 133 -20.12 8.94 -14.91
CA LEU A 133 -20.72 9.69 -16.01
C LEU A 133 -19.68 10.44 -16.84
N LYS A 134 -18.71 11.09 -16.18
CA LYS A 134 -17.66 11.88 -16.81
C LYS A 134 -16.73 11.01 -17.67
N VAL A 135 -16.38 9.84 -17.17
CA VAL A 135 -15.46 8.91 -17.85
C VAL A 135 -16.16 8.27 -19.05
N ALA A 136 -17.43 7.89 -18.88
CA ALA A 136 -18.26 7.40 -19.99
C ALA A 136 -18.44 8.45 -21.09
N SER A 137 -18.65 9.73 -20.76
CA SER A 137 -18.79 10.80 -21.76
C SER A 137 -17.48 11.13 -22.47
N ALA A 138 -16.34 10.89 -21.83
CA ALA A 138 -15.01 10.97 -22.44
C ALA A 138 -14.68 9.75 -23.33
N GLY A 139 -15.56 8.75 -23.43
CA GLY A 139 -15.33 7.53 -24.20
C GLY A 139 -14.23 6.63 -23.61
N LYS A 140 -13.92 6.80 -22.33
CA LYS A 140 -12.89 6.04 -21.61
C LYS A 140 -13.55 5.00 -20.70
N PRO A 141 -12.95 3.81 -20.50
CA PRO A 141 -13.55 2.80 -19.66
C PRO A 141 -13.22 3.06 -18.18
N TYR A 142 -14.24 3.07 -17.31
CA TYR A 142 -14.06 3.30 -15.87
C TYR A 142 -13.06 2.32 -15.22
N ARG A 143 -12.94 1.11 -15.76
CA ARG A 143 -12.04 0.07 -15.26
C ARG A 143 -10.58 0.53 -15.21
N ASP A 144 -10.17 1.39 -16.13
CA ASP A 144 -8.79 1.86 -16.23
C ASP A 144 -8.46 2.84 -15.08
N LEU A 145 -9.48 3.37 -14.39
CA LEU A 145 -9.33 4.22 -13.21
C LEU A 145 -9.33 3.47 -11.88
N ILE A 146 -9.89 2.25 -11.79
CA ILE A 146 -10.12 1.54 -10.51
C ILE A 146 -8.82 1.40 -9.70
N ASN A 147 -7.71 1.16 -10.41
CA ASN A 147 -6.39 0.97 -9.82
C ASN A 147 -5.47 2.20 -9.98
N SER A 148 -6.02 3.33 -10.45
CA SER A 148 -5.26 4.56 -10.63
C SER A 148 -5.20 5.39 -9.35
N GLY A 149 -4.09 6.11 -9.14
CA GLY A 149 -4.00 7.16 -8.11
C GLY A 149 -5.06 8.24 -8.30
N THR A 150 -5.45 8.54 -9.55
CA THR A 150 -6.43 9.57 -9.90
C THR A 150 -7.77 9.39 -9.21
N LEU A 151 -8.34 8.18 -9.23
CA LEU A 151 -9.62 7.90 -8.59
C LEU A 151 -9.54 8.06 -7.06
N ARG A 152 -8.40 7.70 -6.45
CA ARG A 152 -8.16 7.90 -5.02
C ARG A 152 -8.00 9.37 -4.63
N GLY A 153 -7.40 10.18 -5.51
CA GLY A 153 -7.33 11.63 -5.32
C GLY A 153 -8.70 12.29 -5.26
N ILE A 154 -9.63 11.79 -6.07
CA ILE A 154 -11.02 12.24 -6.10
C ILE A 154 -11.79 11.68 -4.89
N THR A 155 -11.66 10.38 -4.63
CA THR A 155 -12.42 9.65 -3.61
C THR A 155 -11.57 9.29 -2.38
N LYS A 156 -11.30 10.29 -1.55
CA LYS A 156 -10.24 10.26 -0.52
C LYS A 156 -10.55 9.33 0.66
N ASP A 157 -11.82 9.29 1.08
CA ASP A 157 -12.32 8.48 2.20
C ASP A 157 -12.88 7.11 1.76
N GLY A 158 -12.64 6.74 0.49
CA GLY A 158 -13.08 5.50 -0.12
C GLY A 158 -14.14 5.71 -1.20
N ASN A 159 -14.31 4.70 -2.04
CA ASN A 159 -15.25 4.74 -3.17
C ASN A 159 -16.38 3.71 -2.93
N PRO A 160 -17.63 4.16 -2.70
CA PRO A 160 -18.78 3.27 -2.52
C PRO A 160 -19.06 2.31 -3.69
N LEU A 161 -18.55 2.62 -4.88
CA LEU A 161 -18.67 1.82 -6.10
C LEU A 161 -17.42 0.96 -6.37
N ALA A 162 -16.43 0.94 -5.46
CA ALA A 162 -15.20 0.18 -5.64
C ALA A 162 -15.47 -1.32 -5.88
N LEU A 163 -16.25 -1.98 -5.01
CA LEU A 163 -16.55 -3.41 -5.16
C LEU A 163 -17.49 -3.72 -6.33
N HIS A 164 -18.34 -2.75 -6.71
CA HIS A 164 -19.14 -2.87 -7.91
C HIS A 164 -18.24 -3.09 -9.13
N MET A 165 -17.19 -2.28 -9.22
CA MET A 165 -16.29 -2.26 -10.35
C MET A 165 -15.21 -3.35 -10.26
N ALA A 166 -14.64 -3.55 -9.07
CA ALA A 166 -13.51 -4.45 -8.86
C ALA A 166 -13.90 -5.93 -8.73
N MET A 167 -15.14 -6.24 -8.30
CA MET A 167 -15.53 -7.64 -8.01
C MET A 167 -16.87 -8.02 -8.64
N PHE A 168 -17.91 -7.20 -8.54
CA PHE A 168 -19.25 -7.54 -9.05
C PHE A 168 -19.26 -7.68 -10.59
N ILE A 169 -18.73 -6.69 -11.31
CA ILE A 169 -18.62 -6.77 -12.78
C ILE A 169 -17.72 -7.94 -13.21
N PRO A 170 -16.49 -8.11 -12.69
CA PRO A 170 -15.65 -9.27 -13.01
C PRO A 170 -16.29 -10.62 -12.70
N ALA A 171 -17.10 -10.74 -11.63
CA ALA A 171 -17.84 -11.97 -11.33
C ALA A 171 -18.88 -12.29 -12.41
N ILE A 172 -19.63 -11.29 -12.91
CA ILE A 172 -20.57 -11.49 -14.03
C ILE A 172 -19.81 -11.93 -15.29
N VAL A 173 -18.70 -11.28 -15.62
CA VAL A 173 -17.90 -11.60 -16.82
C VAL A 173 -17.27 -12.99 -16.72
N GLY A 174 -16.70 -13.33 -15.57
CA GLY A 174 -15.92 -14.56 -15.37
C GLY A 174 -16.75 -15.79 -15.04
N GLN A 175 -17.96 -15.63 -14.49
CA GLN A 175 -18.78 -16.74 -13.99
C GLN A 175 -20.19 -16.79 -14.60
N GLY A 176 -20.65 -15.69 -15.20
CA GLY A 176 -21.98 -15.62 -15.81
C GLY A 176 -22.03 -16.34 -17.16
N THR A 177 -23.14 -17.04 -17.43
CA THR A 177 -23.45 -17.53 -18.78
C THR A 177 -23.69 -16.35 -19.73
N ARG A 178 -23.67 -16.60 -21.05
CA ARG A 178 -23.95 -15.55 -22.05
C ARG A 178 -25.28 -14.84 -21.81
N GLU A 179 -26.33 -15.61 -21.52
CA GLU A 179 -27.65 -15.05 -21.18
C GLU A 179 -27.62 -14.16 -19.93
N GLN A 180 -26.89 -14.58 -18.89
CA GLN A 180 -26.72 -13.80 -17.66
C GLN A 180 -25.93 -12.51 -17.90
N GLN A 181 -24.89 -12.56 -18.73
CA GLN A 181 -24.13 -11.40 -19.15
C GLN A 181 -25.00 -10.43 -19.95
N ASP A 182 -25.75 -10.92 -20.94
CA ASP A 182 -26.67 -10.11 -21.75
C ASP A 182 -27.72 -9.42 -20.87
N LYS A 183 -28.18 -10.09 -19.81
CA LYS A 183 -29.16 -9.54 -18.85
C LYS A 183 -28.59 -8.48 -17.91
N TRP A 184 -27.39 -8.70 -17.35
CA TRP A 184 -26.89 -7.89 -16.23
C TRP A 184 -25.67 -7.01 -16.56
N LEU A 185 -24.77 -7.46 -17.44
CA LEU A 185 -23.49 -6.79 -17.65
C LEU A 185 -23.68 -5.36 -18.18
N GLY A 186 -24.51 -5.19 -19.21
CA GLY A 186 -24.79 -3.86 -19.77
C GLY A 186 -25.42 -2.90 -18.75
N ARG A 187 -26.29 -3.42 -17.86
CA ARG A 187 -26.95 -2.65 -16.81
C ARG A 187 -25.97 -2.22 -15.72
N ALA A 188 -25.07 -3.13 -15.32
CA ALA A 188 -24.01 -2.84 -14.37
C ALA A 188 -23.04 -1.79 -14.91
N LEU A 189 -22.56 -1.95 -16.15
CA LEU A 189 -21.65 -1.01 -16.79
C LEU A 189 -22.23 0.41 -16.92
N ARG A 190 -23.56 0.54 -17.10
CA ARG A 190 -24.26 1.83 -17.16
C ARG A 190 -24.69 2.37 -15.80
N GLY A 191 -24.39 1.68 -14.69
CA GLY A 191 -24.79 2.07 -13.34
C GLY A 191 -26.31 1.97 -13.07
N GLU A 192 -27.07 1.26 -13.91
CA GLU A 192 -28.50 1.01 -13.67
C GLU A 192 -28.74 0.04 -12.51
N ILE A 193 -27.73 -0.77 -12.19
CA ILE A 193 -27.69 -1.62 -11.01
C ILE A 193 -26.34 -1.44 -10.32
N VAL A 194 -26.36 -1.45 -8.99
CA VAL A 194 -25.14 -1.47 -8.17
C VAL A 194 -25.12 -2.78 -7.40
N GLY A 195 -24.18 -3.66 -7.73
CA GLY A 195 -23.88 -4.89 -7.00
C GLY A 195 -22.59 -4.83 -6.20
N THR A 196 -22.36 -5.89 -5.42
CA THR A 196 -21.17 -6.12 -4.60
C THR A 196 -20.83 -7.61 -4.58
N TYR A 197 -19.71 -7.98 -3.94
CA TYR A 197 -19.29 -9.37 -3.76
C TYR A 197 -19.42 -9.80 -2.30
N ALA A 198 -20.52 -10.46 -1.98
CA ALA A 198 -20.88 -10.84 -0.61
C ALA A 198 -20.47 -12.30 -0.29
N GLN A 199 -19.19 -12.52 -0.03
CA GLN A 199 -18.65 -13.83 0.34
C GLN A 199 -18.54 -14.00 1.86
N THR A 200 -17.76 -13.14 2.50
CA THR A 200 -17.42 -13.19 3.93
C THR A 200 -18.66 -13.14 4.82
N GLU A 201 -18.69 -13.99 5.83
CA GLU A 201 -19.68 -14.02 6.90
C GLU A 201 -19.06 -13.58 8.22
N LEU A 202 -19.91 -13.17 9.17
CA LEU A 202 -19.47 -12.75 10.50
C LEU A 202 -18.60 -13.82 11.20
N GLY A 203 -18.94 -15.10 11.05
CA GLY A 203 -18.16 -16.22 11.60
C GLY A 203 -17.08 -16.78 10.68
N HIS A 204 -17.10 -16.45 9.38
CA HIS A 204 -16.30 -17.14 8.36
C HIS A 204 -15.83 -16.19 7.25
N GLY A 205 -14.54 -15.84 7.28
CA GLY A 205 -13.84 -15.18 6.16
C GLY A 205 -12.80 -16.07 5.50
N THR A 206 -11.85 -16.56 6.30
CA THR A 206 -10.76 -17.40 5.83
C THR A 206 -11.20 -18.81 5.44
N PHE A 207 -12.01 -19.47 6.27
CA PHE A 207 -12.44 -20.86 6.07
C PHE A 207 -13.73 -20.92 5.25
N LEU A 208 -13.62 -20.73 3.92
CA LEU A 208 -14.79 -20.69 3.02
C LEU A 208 -15.65 -21.97 3.05
N ARG A 209 -15.04 -23.13 3.32
CA ARG A 209 -15.77 -24.40 3.46
C ARG A 209 -16.68 -24.44 4.69
N GLY A 210 -16.51 -23.51 5.63
CA GLY A 210 -17.34 -23.37 6.82
C GLY A 210 -18.48 -22.37 6.66
N LEU A 211 -18.60 -21.69 5.51
CA LEU A 211 -19.71 -20.75 5.28
C LEU A 211 -21.05 -21.42 5.56
N GLU A 212 -21.89 -20.70 6.29
CA GLU A 212 -23.15 -21.19 6.85
C GLU A 212 -24.34 -20.84 5.97
N THR A 213 -24.23 -19.78 5.15
CA THR A 213 -25.29 -19.39 4.19
C THR A 213 -25.57 -20.53 3.23
N ARG A 214 -26.84 -20.93 3.12
CA ARG A 214 -27.28 -22.03 2.26
C ARG A 214 -28.03 -21.49 1.05
N ALA A 215 -27.78 -22.11 -0.10
CA ALA A 215 -28.59 -21.97 -1.30
C ALA A 215 -29.21 -23.33 -1.64
N THR A 216 -30.44 -23.56 -1.22
CA THR A 216 -31.14 -24.83 -1.45
C THR A 216 -32.02 -24.70 -2.70
N TYR A 217 -31.82 -25.58 -3.69
CA TYR A 217 -32.65 -25.58 -4.89
C TYR A 217 -34.03 -26.19 -4.61
N ASP A 218 -35.09 -25.46 -4.95
CA ASP A 218 -36.48 -25.94 -4.97
C ASP A 218 -36.84 -26.35 -6.41
N PRO A 219 -36.92 -27.66 -6.71
CA PRO A 219 -37.17 -28.14 -8.07
C PRO A 219 -38.61 -27.90 -8.55
N VAL A 220 -39.55 -27.60 -7.64
CA VAL A 220 -40.95 -27.33 -8.01
C VAL A 220 -41.10 -25.90 -8.52
N LYS A 221 -40.39 -24.97 -7.89
CA LYS A 221 -40.42 -23.54 -8.25
C LYS A 221 -39.31 -23.14 -9.22
N GLU A 222 -38.31 -24.00 -9.41
CA GLU A 222 -37.09 -23.73 -10.17
C GLU A 222 -36.31 -22.52 -9.62
N GLU A 223 -36.29 -22.39 -8.28
CA GLU A 223 -35.68 -21.27 -7.57
C GLU A 223 -34.65 -21.77 -6.55
N PHE A 224 -33.69 -20.90 -6.19
CA PHE A 224 -32.82 -21.12 -5.03
C PHE A 224 -33.35 -20.37 -3.81
N VAL A 225 -33.55 -21.07 -2.69
CA VAL A 225 -33.87 -20.47 -1.39
C VAL A 225 -32.56 -20.15 -0.66
N LEU A 226 -32.25 -18.85 -0.54
CA LEU A 226 -31.11 -18.36 0.23
C LEU A 226 -31.47 -18.19 1.70
N HIS A 227 -30.65 -18.75 2.60
CA HIS A 227 -30.91 -18.69 4.04
C HIS A 227 -29.62 -18.55 4.86
N SER A 228 -29.57 -17.55 5.74
CA SER A 228 -28.54 -17.38 6.78
C SER A 228 -29.09 -17.94 8.11
N PRO A 229 -28.71 -19.16 8.51
CA PRO A 229 -29.35 -19.89 9.62
C PRO A 229 -28.98 -19.37 11.02
N SER A 230 -27.96 -18.53 11.12
CA SER A 230 -27.40 -18.05 12.39
C SER A 230 -26.92 -16.60 12.26
N ILE A 231 -26.63 -15.96 13.40
CA ILE A 231 -26.02 -14.63 13.43
C ILE A 231 -24.62 -14.67 12.78
N THR A 232 -23.88 -15.76 12.97
CA THR A 232 -22.54 -15.95 12.38
C THR A 232 -22.59 -16.12 10.85
N ALA A 233 -23.73 -16.53 10.29
CA ALA A 233 -23.96 -16.65 8.85
C ALA A 233 -24.28 -15.33 8.13
N ILE A 234 -24.43 -14.21 8.85
CA ILE A 234 -24.72 -12.90 8.23
C ILE A 234 -23.50 -12.47 7.40
N LYS A 235 -23.73 -12.02 6.16
CA LYS A 235 -22.66 -11.45 5.33
C LYS A 235 -22.11 -10.18 5.96
N TRP A 236 -20.79 -10.08 6.08
CA TRP A 236 -20.09 -9.02 6.80
C TRP A 236 -18.81 -8.63 6.03
N TRP A 237 -18.37 -7.37 6.11
CA TRP A 237 -17.21 -6.78 5.41
C TRP A 237 -17.26 -6.44 3.89
N PRO A 238 -18.35 -6.51 3.12
CA PRO A 238 -18.28 -6.08 1.72
C PRO A 238 -18.13 -4.55 1.58
N GLY A 239 -16.89 -4.04 1.64
CA GLY A 239 -16.47 -2.66 1.37
C GLY A 239 -14.95 -2.57 1.12
N GLY A 240 -14.51 -1.67 0.22
CA GLY A 240 -13.12 -1.62 -0.28
C GLY A 240 -12.32 -0.38 0.13
N SER A 241 -11.00 -0.54 0.32
CA SER A 241 -10.01 0.57 0.40
C SER A 241 -8.56 0.06 0.16
N THR A 242 -7.72 0.84 -0.53
CA THR A 242 -6.27 0.63 -0.77
C THR A 242 -5.57 2.01 -0.85
N ALA A 243 -4.27 2.14 -0.49
CA ALA A 243 -3.52 3.43 -0.56
C ALA A 243 -1.98 3.30 -0.78
N GLU A 244 -1.29 4.43 -1.01
CA GLU A 244 0.17 4.59 -1.29
C GLU A 244 0.79 5.74 -0.48
N ALA A 245 2.03 5.61 0.06
CA ALA A 245 2.63 6.59 1.00
C ALA A 245 3.98 7.23 0.63
N SER A 246 4.79 6.59 -0.22
CA SER A 246 6.19 6.97 -0.44
C SER A 246 6.42 8.41 -0.95
N PRO A 247 5.53 9.05 -1.74
CA PRO A 247 5.78 10.40 -2.27
C PRO A 247 5.68 11.54 -1.25
N ILE A 248 5.31 11.29 0.00
CA ILE A 248 5.07 12.33 1.00
C ILE A 248 6.30 12.63 1.86
N ALA A 249 7.02 11.59 2.31
CA ALA A 249 8.09 11.75 3.30
C ALA A 249 9.42 12.26 2.70
N THR A 250 9.72 11.92 1.45
CA THR A 250 10.96 12.33 0.77
C THR A 250 11.01 13.84 0.49
N PRO A 251 9.98 14.49 -0.10
CA PRO A 251 9.98 15.94 -0.30
C PRO A 251 10.03 16.72 1.01
N LEU A 252 9.29 16.29 2.03
CA LEU A 252 9.38 16.90 3.36
C LEU A 252 10.80 16.83 3.93
N SER A 253 11.47 15.68 3.79
CA SER A 253 12.83 15.50 4.31
C SER A 253 13.85 16.39 3.59
N ALA A 254 13.57 16.77 2.33
CA ALA A 254 14.36 17.72 1.56
C ALA A 254 14.04 19.20 1.89
N VAL A 255 12.91 19.51 2.53
CA VAL A 255 12.54 20.88 2.93
C VAL A 255 12.81 21.15 4.41
N ARG A 256 12.63 20.14 5.25
CA ARG A 256 12.78 20.26 6.71
C ARG A 256 14.27 20.33 7.07
N ARG A 257 14.67 21.41 7.73
CA ARG A 257 15.96 21.55 8.39
C ARG A 257 15.79 21.39 9.90
N GLN A 258 16.63 20.58 10.52
CA GLN A 258 16.58 20.34 11.96
C GLN A 258 17.89 19.77 12.50
N SER A 259 18.35 20.29 13.65
CA SER A 259 19.56 19.84 14.36
C SER A 259 20.86 20.18 13.61
N GLU A 260 22.00 19.74 14.13
CA GLU A 260 23.33 19.99 13.55
C GLU A 260 24.03 18.66 13.21
N ILE A 261 24.71 18.58 12.07
CA ILE A 261 25.66 17.49 11.76
C ILE A 261 27.05 17.88 12.25
N VAL A 262 27.51 19.08 11.87
CA VAL A 262 28.76 19.69 12.35
C VAL A 262 28.39 20.85 13.28
N PRO A 263 28.89 20.86 14.53
CA PRO A 263 28.58 21.93 15.48
C PRO A 263 28.90 23.32 14.93
N GLY A 264 27.91 24.22 14.96
CA GLY A 264 28.06 25.60 14.49
C GLY A 264 27.88 25.84 12.99
N GLU A 265 27.61 24.79 12.19
CA GLU A 265 27.12 24.95 10.81
C GLU A 265 25.58 25.14 10.78
N PRO A 266 25.03 25.77 9.71
CA PRO A 266 23.59 25.89 9.56
C PRO A 266 22.88 24.52 9.56
N GLU A 267 21.65 24.48 10.11
CA GLU A 267 20.86 23.26 10.17
C GLU A 267 20.72 22.62 8.76
N PRO A 268 21.21 21.37 8.56
CA PRO A 268 21.12 20.69 7.28
C PRO A 268 19.70 20.19 7.02
N GLN A 269 19.43 19.77 5.78
CA GLN A 269 18.17 19.09 5.48
C GLN A 269 18.14 17.77 6.26
N ILE A 270 17.00 17.36 6.81
CA ILE A 270 16.96 16.10 7.58
C ILE A 270 17.26 14.88 6.70
N LEU A 271 17.08 14.97 5.37
CA LEU A 271 17.49 13.95 4.41
C LEU A 271 19.03 13.79 4.31
N ASP A 272 19.83 14.70 4.88
CA ASP A 272 21.30 14.58 4.93
C ASP A 272 21.77 13.61 6.01
N PHE A 273 20.95 13.32 7.03
CA PHE A 273 21.26 12.30 8.02
C PHE A 273 21.14 10.89 7.39
N GLN A 274 22.20 10.08 7.54
CA GLN A 274 22.23 8.70 7.02
C GLN A 274 21.08 7.86 7.60
N THR A 275 20.67 8.10 8.85
CA THR A 275 19.52 7.43 9.46
C THR A 275 18.19 7.76 8.78
N GLN A 276 18.04 8.97 8.22
CA GLN A 276 16.84 9.34 7.46
C GLN A 276 16.86 8.70 6.07
N GLN A 277 18.04 8.66 5.43
CA GLN A 277 18.23 7.98 4.15
C GLN A 277 17.95 6.48 4.27
N TYR A 278 18.48 5.81 5.30
CA TYR A 278 18.26 4.39 5.60
C TYR A 278 16.77 4.07 5.82
N LYS A 279 16.00 5.01 6.38
CA LYS A 279 14.55 4.84 6.53
C LYS A 279 13.79 4.96 5.22
N LEU A 280 14.14 5.92 4.36
CA LEU A 280 13.31 6.30 3.21
C LEU A 280 13.74 5.64 1.90
N LEU A 281 15.03 5.61 1.57
CA LEU A 281 15.51 5.14 0.27
C LEU A 281 15.22 3.65 0.02
N PRO A 282 15.33 2.74 1.02
CA PRO A 282 14.90 1.36 0.83
C PRO A 282 13.40 1.24 0.52
N GLN A 283 12.55 2.11 1.09
CA GLN A 283 11.11 2.11 0.80
C GLN A 283 10.83 2.53 -0.64
N VAL A 284 11.57 3.52 -1.14
CA VAL A 284 11.51 3.92 -2.57
C VAL A 284 11.91 2.73 -3.46
N ALA A 285 13.01 2.04 -3.14
CA ALA A 285 13.44 0.86 -3.89
C ALA A 285 12.41 -0.29 -3.85
N SER A 286 11.75 -0.50 -2.71
CA SER A 286 10.67 -1.48 -2.56
C SER A 286 9.48 -1.21 -3.48
N VAL A 287 9.13 0.06 -3.73
CA VAL A 287 8.05 0.39 -4.67
C VAL A 287 8.36 -0.13 -6.07
N PHE A 288 9.57 0.08 -6.58
CA PHE A 288 9.99 -0.44 -7.89
C PHE A 288 10.00 -1.97 -7.93
N ALA A 289 10.54 -2.61 -6.89
CA ALA A 289 10.58 -4.07 -6.78
C ALA A 289 9.17 -4.67 -6.88
N LEU A 290 8.20 -4.09 -6.15
CA LEU A 290 6.80 -4.53 -6.12
C LEU A 290 6.08 -4.22 -7.43
N LEU A 291 6.29 -3.03 -8.03
CA LEU A 291 5.67 -2.65 -9.30
C LEU A 291 6.08 -3.60 -10.43
N PHE A 292 7.37 -3.89 -10.55
CA PHE A 292 7.86 -4.80 -11.59
C PHE A 292 7.35 -6.22 -11.37
N SER A 293 7.39 -6.71 -10.14
CA SER A 293 6.82 -8.02 -9.79
C SER A 293 5.32 -8.12 -10.08
N ALA A 294 4.56 -7.05 -9.83
CA ALA A 294 3.14 -6.98 -10.15
C ALA A 294 2.88 -6.97 -11.66
N SER A 295 3.71 -6.26 -12.44
CA SER A 295 3.64 -6.30 -13.91
C SER A 295 3.85 -7.71 -14.45
N ASP A 296 4.81 -8.46 -13.89
CA ASP A 296 5.08 -9.84 -14.29
C ASP A 296 3.96 -10.81 -13.87
N LEU A 297 3.37 -10.60 -12.70
CA LEU A 297 2.16 -11.33 -12.27
C LEU A 297 0.97 -11.05 -13.20
N ALA A 298 0.77 -9.80 -13.63
CA ALA A 298 -0.31 -9.43 -14.55
C ALA A 298 -0.15 -10.11 -15.92
N THR A 299 1.07 -10.18 -16.45
CA THR A 299 1.38 -10.94 -17.66
C THR A 299 1.07 -12.44 -17.49
N THR A 300 1.45 -13.00 -16.34
CA THR A 300 1.17 -14.39 -16.00
C THR A 300 -0.34 -14.66 -15.90
N TYR A 301 -1.09 -13.76 -15.27
CA TYR A 301 -2.55 -13.83 -15.20
C TYR A 301 -3.18 -13.86 -16.59
N ALA A 302 -2.80 -12.93 -17.49
CA ALA A 302 -3.33 -12.89 -18.85
C ALA A 302 -3.05 -14.18 -19.65
N ARG A 303 -1.86 -14.76 -19.47
CA ARG A 303 -1.50 -16.07 -20.07
C ARG A 303 -2.39 -17.19 -19.53
N VAL A 304 -2.55 -17.30 -18.21
CA VAL A 304 -3.38 -18.35 -17.59
C VAL A 304 -4.86 -18.19 -17.95
N SER A 305 -5.39 -16.96 -17.99
CA SER A 305 -6.75 -16.71 -18.46
C SER A 305 -6.96 -17.21 -19.89
N THR A 306 -5.97 -17.03 -20.76
CA THR A 306 -5.99 -17.56 -22.13
C THR A 306 -5.88 -19.10 -22.17
N ASP A 307 -5.08 -19.69 -21.30
CA ASP A 307 -4.97 -21.15 -21.18
C ASP A 307 -6.29 -21.77 -20.70
N MET A 308 -6.99 -21.11 -19.76
CA MET A 308 -8.28 -21.55 -19.23
C MET A 308 -9.39 -21.55 -20.28
N THR A 309 -9.43 -20.59 -21.20
CA THR A 309 -10.42 -20.62 -22.31
C THR A 309 -10.21 -21.80 -23.25
N LYS A 310 -9.01 -22.39 -23.25
CA LYS A 310 -8.65 -23.61 -23.99
C LYS A 310 -8.78 -24.88 -23.14
N GLY A 311 -9.27 -24.77 -21.91
CA GLY A 311 -9.40 -25.90 -20.97
C GLY A 311 -8.09 -26.35 -20.30
N ASN A 312 -7.00 -25.59 -20.44
CA ASN A 312 -5.73 -25.89 -19.77
C ASN A 312 -5.64 -25.17 -18.41
N MET A 313 -5.49 -25.94 -17.34
CA MET A 313 -5.40 -25.44 -15.96
C MET A 313 -4.04 -25.72 -15.28
N GLU A 314 -3.03 -26.19 -16.02
CA GLU A 314 -1.74 -26.63 -15.46
C GLU A 314 -0.99 -25.52 -14.71
N ARG A 315 -1.07 -24.27 -15.19
CA ARG A 315 -0.41 -23.10 -14.60
C ARG A 315 -1.21 -22.41 -13.48
N LEU A 316 -2.46 -22.82 -13.27
CA LEU A 316 -3.33 -22.18 -12.27
C LEU A 316 -2.79 -22.27 -10.84
N PRO A 317 -2.20 -23.41 -10.38
CA PRO A 317 -1.61 -23.49 -9.05
C PRO A 317 -0.42 -22.54 -8.84
N GLU A 318 0.40 -22.35 -9.87
CA GLU A 318 1.55 -21.42 -9.84
C GLU A 318 1.06 -19.98 -9.73
N LEU A 319 0.11 -19.58 -10.59
CA LEU A 319 -0.50 -18.25 -10.53
C LEU A 319 -1.10 -17.97 -9.15
N HIS A 320 -1.85 -18.93 -8.59
CA HIS A 320 -2.46 -18.78 -7.27
C HIS A 320 -1.40 -18.64 -6.16
N SER A 321 -0.31 -19.40 -6.21
CA SER A 321 0.79 -19.28 -5.26
C SER A 321 1.46 -17.91 -5.35
N LEU A 322 1.85 -17.48 -6.55
CA LEU A 322 2.52 -16.19 -6.74
C LEU A 322 1.62 -15.02 -6.35
N SER A 323 0.33 -15.04 -6.72
CA SER A 323 -0.60 -13.96 -6.35
C SER A 323 -0.85 -13.90 -4.84
N SER A 324 -1.02 -15.04 -4.17
CA SER A 324 -1.20 -15.12 -2.71
C SER A 324 0.02 -14.57 -1.97
N GLY A 325 1.21 -14.96 -2.43
CA GLY A 325 2.48 -14.52 -1.86
C GLY A 325 2.75 -13.04 -2.07
N LEU A 326 2.62 -12.56 -3.31
CA LEU A 326 2.86 -11.16 -3.65
C LEU A 326 1.87 -10.23 -2.95
N LYS A 327 0.59 -10.62 -2.82
CA LYS A 327 -0.39 -9.88 -2.03
C LYS A 327 0.06 -9.76 -0.57
N ALA A 328 0.41 -10.88 0.06
CA ALA A 328 0.79 -10.89 1.46
C ALA A 328 2.08 -10.08 1.72
N LEU A 329 3.07 -10.19 0.81
CA LEU A 329 4.32 -9.42 0.88
C LEU A 329 4.06 -7.92 0.71
N SER A 330 3.42 -7.53 -0.39
CA SER A 330 3.22 -6.13 -0.75
C SER A 330 2.38 -5.39 0.28
N ALA A 331 1.34 -6.03 0.84
CA ALA A 331 0.52 -5.44 1.89
C ALA A 331 1.32 -5.20 3.18
N SER A 332 2.18 -6.14 3.56
CA SER A 332 3.00 -6.04 4.78
C SER A 332 4.08 -4.96 4.60
N ASP A 333 4.85 -5.03 3.52
CA ASP A 333 5.93 -4.10 3.22
C ASP A 333 5.40 -2.67 3.02
N ALA A 334 4.27 -2.51 2.31
CA ALA A 334 3.66 -1.19 2.12
C ALA A 334 3.22 -0.60 3.46
N THR A 335 2.54 -1.38 4.31
CA THR A 335 2.06 -0.91 5.62
C THR A 335 3.21 -0.48 6.53
N GLU A 336 4.28 -1.28 6.60
CA GLU A 336 5.48 -0.94 7.34
C GLU A 336 6.16 0.31 6.77
N GLY A 337 6.32 0.37 5.43
CA GLY A 337 6.92 1.51 4.74
C GLY A 337 6.17 2.82 4.95
N VAL A 338 4.82 2.78 4.97
CA VAL A 338 3.99 3.95 5.28
C VAL A 338 4.28 4.47 6.69
N GLU A 339 4.35 3.57 7.67
CA GLU A 339 4.59 3.95 9.06
C GLU A 339 6.01 4.49 9.26
N ILE A 340 7.01 3.91 8.59
CA ILE A 340 8.37 4.44 8.53
C ILE A 340 8.36 5.86 7.94
N CYS A 341 7.66 6.09 6.83
CA CYS A 341 7.49 7.41 6.22
C CYS A 341 6.83 8.40 7.19
N ARG A 342 5.76 7.98 7.87
CA ARG A 342 5.03 8.78 8.86
C ARG A 342 5.92 9.23 10.01
N LEU A 343 6.68 8.30 10.59
CA LEU A 343 7.61 8.57 11.69
C LEU A 343 8.79 9.45 11.25
N SER A 344 9.22 9.31 9.99
CA SER A 344 10.30 10.11 9.40
C SER A 344 9.93 11.58 9.21
N CYS A 345 8.63 11.90 9.19
CA CYS A 345 8.10 13.26 9.15
C CYS A 345 7.97 13.91 10.55
N GLY A 346 8.40 13.22 11.62
CA GLY A 346 8.29 13.69 13.00
C GLY A 346 6.85 13.99 13.42
N GLY A 347 6.66 15.02 14.26
CA GLY A 347 5.33 15.41 14.74
C GLY A 347 4.36 15.84 13.62
N HIS A 348 4.87 16.40 12.52
CA HIS A 348 4.04 16.79 11.39
C HIS A 348 3.45 15.59 10.64
N GLY A 349 4.14 14.45 10.61
CA GLY A 349 3.62 13.20 10.03
C GLY A 349 2.41 12.63 10.77
N TYR A 350 2.16 13.05 12.03
CA TYR A 350 0.97 12.66 12.77
C TYR A 350 -0.28 13.43 12.32
N LEU A 351 -0.12 14.62 11.74
CA LEU A 351 -1.23 15.48 11.36
C LEU A 351 -2.00 14.90 10.17
N LYS A 352 -3.32 15.04 10.16
CA LYS A 352 -4.18 14.66 9.02
C LYS A 352 -3.73 15.33 7.72
N SER A 353 -3.22 16.56 7.79
CA SER A 353 -2.72 17.32 6.64
C SER A 353 -1.47 16.71 5.99
N SER A 354 -0.86 15.69 6.60
CA SER A 354 0.20 14.91 5.97
C SER A 354 -0.32 13.80 5.06
N SER A 355 -1.61 13.45 5.14
CA SER A 355 -2.23 12.26 4.51
C SER A 355 -1.69 10.88 4.92
N LEU A 356 -0.53 10.79 5.58
CA LEU A 356 0.10 9.51 5.97
C LEU A 356 -0.78 8.63 6.90
N PRO A 357 -1.49 9.17 7.92
CA PRO A 357 -2.40 8.35 8.73
C PRO A 357 -3.56 7.73 7.94
N ARG A 358 -4.09 8.48 6.95
CA ARG A 358 -5.17 8.01 6.07
C ARG A 358 -4.66 6.87 5.19
N ILE A 359 -3.49 7.07 4.59
CA ILE A 359 -2.85 6.06 3.76
C ILE A 359 -2.53 4.79 4.57
N TYR A 360 -1.97 4.93 5.77
CA TYR A 360 -1.68 3.79 6.66
C TYR A 360 -2.94 2.97 6.96
N SER A 361 -4.05 3.66 7.27
CA SER A 361 -5.33 3.02 7.55
C SER A 361 -5.85 2.22 6.36
N ALA A 362 -5.60 2.68 5.14
CA ALA A 362 -6.01 1.97 3.93
C ALA A 362 -5.07 0.82 3.55
N THR A 363 -3.75 0.94 3.77
CA THR A 363 -2.80 -0.16 3.50
C THR A 363 -2.93 -1.29 4.51
N THR A 364 -3.17 -1.00 5.79
CA THR A 364 -3.28 -2.04 6.81
C THR A 364 -4.49 -2.97 6.60
N CYS A 365 -5.55 -2.48 5.94
CA CYS A 365 -6.69 -3.31 5.55
C CYS A 365 -6.27 -4.43 4.58
N ALA A 366 -5.29 -4.17 3.72
CA ALA A 366 -4.77 -5.11 2.71
C ALA A 366 -4.08 -6.33 3.33
N ILE A 367 -3.69 -6.28 4.60
CA ILE A 367 -3.16 -7.42 5.33
C ILE A 367 -4.25 -8.46 5.62
N THR A 368 -5.53 -8.04 5.59
CA THR A 368 -6.67 -8.86 6.01
C THR A 368 -7.59 -9.27 4.86
N TYR A 369 -8.05 -8.32 4.02
CA TYR A 369 -8.96 -8.66 2.92
C TYR A 369 -8.24 -9.47 1.83
N GLU A 370 -9.01 -10.10 0.93
CA GLU A 370 -8.49 -11.00 -0.13
C GLU A 370 -7.70 -12.23 0.39
N GLY A 371 -7.73 -12.45 1.70
CA GLY A 371 -7.06 -13.54 2.41
C GLY A 371 -6.14 -13.00 3.50
N GLU A 372 -6.31 -13.47 4.73
CA GLU A 372 -5.42 -13.09 5.82
C GLU A 372 -3.99 -13.55 5.50
N ASN A 373 -3.01 -12.66 5.70
CA ASN A 373 -1.65 -12.85 5.21
C ASN A 373 -1.01 -14.17 5.66
N THR A 374 -1.18 -14.60 6.92
CA THR A 374 -0.64 -15.89 7.41
C THR A 374 -1.23 -17.06 6.64
N VAL A 375 -2.52 -17.02 6.34
CA VAL A 375 -3.19 -18.07 5.55
C VAL A 375 -2.69 -18.07 4.11
N LEU A 376 -2.49 -16.90 3.50
CA LEU A 376 -1.91 -16.80 2.16
C LEU A 376 -0.48 -17.35 2.13
N TRP A 377 0.34 -17.05 3.13
CA TRP A 377 1.67 -17.65 3.28
C TRP A 377 1.60 -19.18 3.39
N LEU A 378 0.62 -19.72 4.12
CA LEU A 378 0.42 -21.17 4.21
C LEU A 378 -0.09 -21.77 2.89
N GLN A 379 -0.79 -21.03 2.03
CA GLN A 379 -1.15 -21.48 0.68
C GLN A 379 0.09 -21.59 -0.21
N VAL A 380 0.97 -20.58 -0.18
CA VAL A 380 2.28 -20.62 -0.87
C VAL A 380 3.11 -21.81 -0.37
N ALA A 381 3.18 -21.99 0.95
CA ALA A 381 3.93 -23.11 1.53
C ALA A 381 3.39 -24.48 1.07
N ARG A 382 2.07 -24.64 0.91
CA ARG A 382 1.48 -25.88 0.36
C ARG A 382 1.96 -26.15 -1.05
N TYR A 383 2.01 -25.11 -1.89
CA TYR A 383 2.53 -25.22 -3.24
C TYR A 383 4.01 -25.62 -3.23
N LEU A 384 4.85 -24.95 -2.43
CA LEU A 384 6.28 -25.24 -2.31
C LEU A 384 6.57 -26.68 -1.86
N ILE A 385 5.91 -27.14 -0.79
CA ILE A 385 6.09 -28.51 -0.27
C ILE A 385 5.59 -29.55 -1.29
N LYS A 386 4.52 -29.25 -2.04
CA LYS A 386 4.06 -30.12 -3.13
C LYS A 386 5.10 -30.17 -4.25
N SER A 387 5.64 -29.03 -4.66
CA SER A 387 6.62 -28.91 -5.73
C SER A 387 7.92 -29.63 -5.42
N ILE A 388 8.53 -29.41 -4.24
CA ILE A 388 9.78 -30.10 -3.88
C ILE A 388 9.61 -31.63 -3.80
N ARG A 389 8.46 -32.11 -3.29
CA ARG A 389 8.14 -33.54 -3.25
C ARG A 389 7.91 -34.12 -4.65
N GLY A 390 7.31 -33.36 -5.55
CA GLY A 390 7.15 -33.73 -6.96
C GLY A 390 8.48 -33.78 -7.69
N GLY A 391 9.32 -32.76 -7.53
CA GLY A 391 10.65 -32.69 -8.13
C GLY A 391 11.57 -33.84 -7.69
N ARG A 392 11.56 -34.21 -6.40
CA ARG A 392 12.25 -35.41 -5.90
C ARG A 392 11.77 -36.73 -6.52
N LYS A 393 10.56 -36.75 -7.10
CA LYS A 393 10.00 -37.88 -7.85
C LYS A 393 10.20 -37.75 -9.37
N GLY A 394 10.99 -36.78 -9.82
CA GLY A 394 11.25 -36.52 -11.25
C GLY A 394 10.10 -35.85 -11.99
N GLN A 395 9.12 -35.25 -11.29
CA GLN A 395 8.06 -34.49 -11.95
C GLN A 395 8.61 -33.14 -12.45
N PRO A 396 8.17 -32.66 -13.63
CA PRO A 396 8.55 -31.35 -14.10
C PRO A 396 8.03 -30.27 -13.14
N LEU A 397 8.88 -29.28 -12.87
CA LEU A 397 8.56 -28.13 -12.02
C LEU A 397 8.17 -26.94 -12.88
N SER A 398 7.25 -26.12 -12.36
CA SER A 398 6.93 -24.82 -12.94
C SER A 398 8.14 -23.87 -12.84
N GLU A 399 8.14 -22.83 -13.68
CA GLU A 399 9.25 -21.87 -13.79
C GLU A 399 9.61 -21.24 -12.44
N SER A 400 8.62 -20.74 -11.69
CA SER A 400 8.83 -20.08 -10.40
C SER A 400 9.49 -20.95 -9.32
N VAL A 401 9.42 -22.28 -9.46
CA VAL A 401 9.95 -23.26 -8.50
C VAL A 401 11.00 -24.19 -9.11
N GLY A 402 11.43 -23.92 -10.34
CA GLY A 402 12.43 -24.74 -11.04
C GLY A 402 13.75 -24.83 -10.28
N TYR A 403 14.09 -23.78 -9.52
CA TYR A 403 15.28 -23.73 -8.67
C TYR A 403 15.31 -24.83 -7.60
N LEU A 404 14.16 -25.39 -7.19
CA LEU A 404 14.11 -26.44 -6.16
C LEU A 404 14.74 -27.78 -6.62
N SER A 405 14.93 -27.97 -7.93
CA SER A 405 15.59 -29.15 -8.50
C SER A 405 17.04 -28.91 -8.93
N CYS A 406 17.55 -27.68 -8.78
CA CYS A 406 18.89 -27.32 -9.22
C CYS A 406 19.94 -27.62 -8.15
N ASN A 407 21.13 -28.09 -8.58
CA ASN A 407 22.32 -28.08 -7.74
C ASN A 407 22.94 -26.68 -7.83
N LEU A 408 22.64 -25.83 -6.84
CA LEU A 408 23.18 -24.48 -6.78
C LEU A 408 24.57 -24.49 -6.13
N ASP A 409 25.50 -23.74 -6.71
CA ASP A 409 26.87 -23.61 -6.22
C ASP A 409 27.13 -22.17 -5.75
N SER A 410 27.85 -22.06 -4.63
CA SER A 410 28.31 -20.81 -4.03
C SER A 410 29.47 -20.15 -4.76
N ALA A 411 30.08 -20.82 -5.75
CA ALA A 411 31.31 -20.37 -6.42
C ALA A 411 31.22 -18.93 -6.99
N GLY A 412 30.04 -18.46 -7.41
CA GLY A 412 29.84 -17.10 -7.96
C GLY A 412 29.53 -16.01 -6.92
N LEU A 413 29.27 -16.36 -5.66
CA LEU A 413 28.75 -15.41 -4.67
C LEU A 413 29.80 -14.44 -4.11
N HIS A 414 31.08 -14.72 -4.33
CA HIS A 414 32.19 -13.89 -3.85
C HIS A 414 32.24 -12.50 -4.50
N THR A 415 31.67 -12.33 -5.69
CA THR A 415 31.68 -11.05 -6.42
C THR A 415 30.69 -10.03 -5.87
N LEU A 416 29.65 -10.48 -5.16
CA LEU A 416 28.57 -9.65 -4.61
C LEU A 416 27.93 -8.71 -5.64
N THR A 417 27.89 -9.08 -6.93
CA THR A 417 27.09 -8.36 -7.94
C THR A 417 25.60 -8.55 -7.69
N ASN A 418 24.73 -7.78 -8.35
CA ASN A 418 23.28 -7.94 -8.17
C ASN A 418 22.81 -9.36 -8.54
N GLU A 419 23.40 -9.95 -9.59
CA GLU A 419 23.16 -11.33 -10.02
C GLU A 419 23.58 -12.32 -8.94
N ALA A 420 24.78 -12.12 -8.36
CA ALA A 420 25.26 -12.95 -7.25
C ALA A 420 24.33 -12.85 -6.03
N LEU A 421 23.84 -11.65 -5.69
CA LEU A 421 22.91 -11.48 -4.58
C LEU A 421 21.56 -12.18 -4.85
N VAL A 422 21.01 -12.09 -6.07
CA VAL A 422 19.79 -12.82 -6.44
C VAL A 422 20.00 -14.33 -6.35
N GLU A 423 21.17 -14.84 -6.76
CA GLU A 423 21.50 -16.26 -6.60
C GLU A 423 21.62 -16.64 -5.10
N ALA A 424 22.14 -15.76 -4.24
CA ALA A 424 22.15 -15.97 -2.79
C ALA A 424 20.73 -16.04 -2.19
N TYR A 425 19.79 -15.20 -2.67
CA TYR A 425 18.36 -15.29 -2.32
C TYR A 425 17.75 -16.63 -2.74
N LYS A 426 18.04 -17.07 -3.97
CA LYS A 426 17.56 -18.33 -4.53
C LYS A 426 18.08 -19.53 -3.74
N MET A 427 19.37 -19.56 -3.41
CA MET A 427 19.98 -20.59 -2.55
C MET A 427 19.38 -20.60 -1.14
N SER A 428 19.19 -19.42 -0.54
CA SER A 428 18.56 -19.30 0.78
C SER A 428 17.12 -19.85 0.76
N ALA A 429 16.32 -19.44 -0.22
CA ALA A 429 14.95 -19.92 -0.39
C ALA A 429 14.90 -21.44 -0.60
N GLN A 430 15.76 -22.01 -1.46
CA GLN A 430 15.85 -23.45 -1.68
C GLN A 430 16.11 -24.19 -0.38
N LYS A 431 17.14 -23.75 0.34
CA LYS A 431 17.57 -24.38 1.58
C LYS A 431 16.49 -24.30 2.67
N MET A 432 15.78 -23.18 2.76
CA MET A 432 14.67 -23.04 3.71
C MET A 432 13.49 -23.95 3.37
N VAL A 433 13.16 -24.14 2.08
CA VAL A 433 12.11 -25.08 1.66
C VAL A 433 12.52 -26.52 1.97
N GLU A 434 13.76 -26.90 1.68
CA GLU A 434 14.33 -28.21 2.00
C GLU A 434 14.32 -28.52 3.50
N ASP A 435 14.84 -27.60 4.32
CA ASP A 435 14.91 -27.77 5.77
C ASP A 435 13.50 -27.89 6.37
N THR A 436 12.54 -27.12 5.85
CA THR A 436 11.15 -27.17 6.28
C THR A 436 10.49 -28.49 5.90
N GLU A 437 10.72 -28.99 4.68
CA GLU A 437 10.22 -30.29 4.24
C GLU A 437 10.82 -31.44 5.07
N ASN A 438 12.13 -31.41 5.32
CA ASN A 438 12.82 -32.41 6.12
C ASN A 438 12.27 -32.43 7.56
N ARG A 439 12.01 -31.25 8.13
CA ARG A 439 11.41 -31.12 9.46
C ARG A 439 9.98 -31.67 9.49
N LEU A 440 9.19 -31.38 8.46
CA LEU A 440 7.83 -31.88 8.31
C LEU A 440 7.83 -33.41 8.19
N GLN A 441 8.72 -33.97 7.37
CA GLN A 441 8.86 -35.42 7.20
C GLN A 441 9.27 -36.10 8.51
N LYS A 442 10.25 -35.53 9.23
CA LYS A 442 10.68 -36.04 10.54
C LYS A 442 9.53 -36.11 11.56
N LEU A 443 8.61 -35.15 11.58
CA LEU A 443 7.44 -35.19 12.48
C LEU A 443 6.47 -36.32 12.09
N CYS A 444 6.25 -36.53 10.79
CA CYS A 444 5.46 -37.66 10.31
C CYS A 444 6.11 -39.00 10.66
N ASP A 445 7.43 -39.12 10.51
CA ASP A 445 8.19 -40.34 10.84
C ASP A 445 8.16 -40.65 12.34
N MET A 446 8.02 -39.62 13.19
CA MET A 446 7.78 -39.76 14.64
C MET A 446 6.33 -40.16 14.99
N GLY A 447 5.49 -40.47 14.00
CA GLY A 447 4.13 -40.95 14.19
C GLY A 447 3.07 -39.85 14.33
N GLN A 448 3.42 -38.57 14.14
CA GLN A 448 2.40 -37.51 14.11
C GLN A 448 1.56 -37.61 12.83
N ASN A 449 0.26 -37.37 12.94
CA ASN A 449 -0.57 -37.25 11.74
C ASN A 449 -0.14 -36.03 10.90
N ALA A 450 -0.36 -36.10 9.59
CA ALA A 450 0.12 -35.06 8.65
C ALA A 450 -0.44 -33.67 8.94
N HIS A 451 -1.65 -33.56 9.50
CA HIS A 451 -2.28 -32.28 9.84
C HIS A 451 -1.63 -31.62 11.06
N HIS A 452 -1.33 -32.39 12.10
CA HIS A 452 -0.60 -31.92 13.28
C HIS A 452 0.85 -31.61 12.94
N ALA A 453 1.51 -32.45 12.14
CA ALA A 453 2.86 -32.17 11.64
C ALA A 453 2.89 -30.85 10.86
N TRP A 454 1.92 -30.61 9.97
CA TRP A 454 1.77 -29.35 9.25
C TRP A 454 1.59 -28.16 10.20
N ASN A 455 0.68 -28.27 11.17
CA ASN A 455 0.44 -27.22 12.15
C ASN A 455 1.69 -26.91 13.00
N ASN A 456 2.40 -27.94 13.45
CA ASN A 456 3.63 -27.83 14.25
C ASN A 456 4.81 -27.25 13.44
N CYS A 457 4.75 -27.31 12.11
CA CYS A 457 5.71 -26.67 11.21
C CYS A 457 5.23 -25.34 10.62
N SER A 458 4.04 -24.85 10.98
CA SER A 458 3.40 -23.68 10.34
C SER A 458 4.28 -22.43 10.31
N VAL A 459 5.03 -22.16 11.40
CA VAL A 459 5.97 -21.03 11.46
C VAL A 459 7.09 -21.17 10.43
N LEU A 460 7.66 -22.37 10.28
CA LEU A 460 8.72 -22.63 9.27
C LEU A 460 8.16 -22.58 7.85
N LEU A 461 6.94 -23.07 7.66
CA LEU A 461 6.21 -23.03 6.39
C LEU A 461 5.96 -21.58 5.94
N VAL A 462 5.57 -20.69 6.85
CA VAL A 462 5.45 -19.26 6.55
C VAL A 462 6.81 -18.67 6.17
N LYS A 463 7.87 -18.96 6.93
CA LYS A 463 9.21 -18.44 6.64
C LYS A 463 9.75 -18.87 5.27
N CYS A 464 9.60 -20.14 4.89
CA CYS A 464 10.07 -20.59 3.58
C CYS A 464 9.22 -20.00 2.44
N ALA A 465 7.92 -19.79 2.66
CA ALA A 465 7.06 -19.08 1.70
C ALA A 465 7.47 -17.61 1.52
N GLN A 466 7.77 -16.90 2.62
CA GLN A 466 8.29 -15.53 2.57
C GLN A 466 9.62 -15.45 1.82
N ALA A 467 10.55 -16.37 2.10
CA ALA A 467 11.85 -16.45 1.41
C ALA A 467 11.69 -16.68 -0.09
N HIS A 468 10.81 -17.60 -0.50
CA HIS A 468 10.51 -17.86 -1.90
C HIS A 468 9.95 -16.63 -2.64
N ILE A 469 8.97 -15.94 -2.05
CA ILE A 469 8.37 -14.77 -2.70
C ILE A 469 9.33 -13.58 -2.69
N ARG A 470 10.15 -13.41 -1.64
CA ARG A 470 11.20 -12.38 -1.63
C ARG A 470 12.23 -12.65 -2.73
N TYR A 471 12.67 -13.89 -2.92
CA TYR A 471 13.52 -14.29 -4.05
C TYR A 471 12.86 -13.92 -5.39
N PHE A 472 11.59 -14.30 -5.59
CA PHE A 472 10.86 -13.97 -6.83
C PHE A 472 10.87 -12.46 -7.10
N VAL A 473 10.59 -11.63 -6.10
CA VAL A 473 10.61 -10.16 -6.25
C VAL A 473 12.00 -9.64 -6.60
N CYS A 474 13.04 -10.18 -5.96
CA CYS A 474 14.43 -9.81 -6.24
C CYS A 474 14.84 -10.15 -7.68
N GLU A 475 14.46 -11.34 -8.15
CA GLU A 475 14.70 -11.80 -9.51
C GLU A 475 13.98 -10.90 -10.53
N LYS A 476 12.69 -10.63 -10.34
CA LYS A 476 11.91 -9.79 -11.28
C LYS A 476 12.37 -8.33 -11.29
N PHE A 477 12.86 -7.81 -10.16
CA PHE A 477 13.48 -6.50 -10.14
C PHE A 477 14.75 -6.49 -11.02
N LEU A 478 15.66 -7.44 -10.83
CA LEU A 478 16.89 -7.50 -11.60
C LEU A 478 16.63 -7.75 -13.10
N GLU A 479 15.75 -8.68 -13.43
CA GLU A 479 15.33 -8.96 -14.81
C GLU A 479 14.80 -7.70 -15.50
N ARG A 480 13.92 -6.95 -14.82
CA ARG A 480 13.35 -5.73 -15.38
C ARG A 480 14.41 -4.66 -15.59
N VAL A 481 15.28 -4.41 -14.61
CA VAL A 481 16.33 -3.39 -14.73
C VAL A 481 17.31 -3.74 -15.85
N THR A 482 17.64 -5.03 -16.00
CA THR A 482 18.57 -5.51 -17.04
C THR A 482 17.96 -5.45 -18.44
N SER A 483 16.68 -5.84 -18.59
CA SER A 483 16.00 -5.92 -19.89
C SER A 483 15.39 -4.60 -20.38
N SER A 484 15.18 -3.62 -19.49
CA SER A 484 14.54 -2.36 -19.86
C SER A 484 15.40 -1.56 -20.84
N ALA A 485 14.77 -1.05 -21.90
CA ALA A 485 15.40 -0.15 -22.86
C ALA A 485 15.34 1.29 -22.34
N VAL A 486 16.28 1.63 -21.46
CA VAL A 486 16.45 2.98 -20.89
C VAL A 486 17.88 3.48 -21.10
N SER A 487 18.05 4.80 -20.98
CA SER A 487 19.34 5.49 -21.03
C SER A 487 20.32 4.95 -19.99
N GLU A 488 21.61 5.10 -20.27
CA GLU A 488 22.66 4.60 -19.37
C GLU A 488 22.62 5.26 -17.99
N GLY A 489 22.29 6.56 -17.94
CA GLY A 489 22.11 7.30 -16.70
C GLY A 489 21.00 6.72 -15.83
N LEU A 490 19.82 6.50 -16.41
CA LEU A 490 18.70 5.89 -15.69
C LEU A 490 18.98 4.43 -15.32
N ARG A 491 19.58 3.66 -16.23
CA ARG A 491 19.99 2.27 -15.99
C ARG A 491 20.88 2.16 -14.75
N SER A 492 21.88 3.03 -14.62
CA SER A 492 22.76 3.06 -13.45
C SER A 492 22.01 3.31 -12.14
N VAL A 493 21.10 4.29 -12.12
CA VAL A 493 20.28 4.59 -10.93
C VAL A 493 19.36 3.41 -10.58
N MET A 494 18.75 2.77 -11.58
CA MET A 494 17.89 1.60 -11.38
C MET A 494 18.66 0.38 -10.86
N HIS A 495 19.89 0.14 -11.32
CA HIS A 495 20.77 -0.89 -10.75
C HIS A 495 21.16 -0.59 -9.30
N GLN A 496 21.40 0.68 -8.96
CA GLN A 496 21.67 1.10 -7.57
C GLN A 496 20.44 0.90 -6.67
N LEU A 497 19.23 1.23 -7.14
CA LEU A 497 17.98 0.96 -6.40
C LEU A 497 17.76 -0.55 -6.21
N CYS A 498 17.99 -1.34 -7.25
CA CYS A 498 17.93 -2.81 -7.17
C CYS A 498 18.94 -3.33 -6.13
N ARG A 499 20.17 -2.86 -6.17
CA ARG A 499 21.23 -3.23 -5.20
C ARG A 499 20.86 -2.83 -3.78
N LEU A 500 20.33 -1.62 -3.60
CA LEU A 500 19.86 -1.12 -2.30
C LEU A 500 18.78 -2.04 -1.72
N TYR A 501 17.78 -2.42 -2.52
CA TYR A 501 16.72 -3.33 -2.11
C TYR A 501 17.27 -4.72 -1.71
N LEU A 502 18.15 -5.29 -2.54
CA LEU A 502 18.78 -6.58 -2.29
C LEU A 502 19.58 -6.57 -0.99
N ALA A 503 20.49 -5.61 -0.82
CA ALA A 503 21.36 -5.48 0.35
C ALA A 503 20.56 -5.18 1.62
N TYR A 504 19.58 -4.26 1.56
CA TYR A 504 18.74 -3.91 2.70
C TYR A 504 18.01 -5.15 3.26
N HIS A 505 17.33 -5.92 2.42
CA HIS A 505 16.61 -7.10 2.88
C HIS A 505 17.54 -8.26 3.30
N ILE A 506 18.77 -8.35 2.77
CA ILE A 506 19.80 -9.26 3.28
C ILE A 506 20.18 -8.86 4.70
N THR A 507 20.47 -7.58 4.96
CA THR A 507 20.88 -7.13 6.30
C THR A 507 19.79 -7.35 7.35
N LEU A 508 18.52 -7.16 7.00
CA LEU A 508 17.39 -7.46 7.90
C LEU A 508 17.24 -8.95 8.19
N ASN A 509 17.58 -9.83 7.25
CA ASN A 509 17.34 -11.28 7.32
C ASN A 509 18.63 -12.10 7.29
N GLN A 510 19.75 -11.53 7.75
CA GLN A 510 21.09 -12.11 7.62
C GLN A 510 21.21 -13.55 8.15
N GLY A 511 20.42 -13.90 9.18
CA GLY A 511 20.41 -15.24 9.76
C GLY A 511 20.01 -16.33 8.77
N ASP A 512 19.14 -16.03 7.80
CA ASP A 512 18.69 -17.00 6.80
C ASP A 512 19.80 -17.29 5.76
N PHE A 513 20.56 -16.25 5.37
CA PHE A 513 21.70 -16.38 4.45
C PHE A 513 22.90 -17.09 5.09
N LEU A 514 23.18 -16.77 6.36
CA LEU A 514 24.22 -17.45 7.14
C LEU A 514 23.88 -18.93 7.35
N ARG A 515 22.63 -19.23 7.70
CA ARG A 515 22.17 -20.62 7.94
C ARG A 515 22.16 -21.44 6.67
N SER A 516 21.80 -20.85 5.54
CA SER A 516 21.84 -21.53 4.25
C SER A 516 23.25 -21.69 3.70
N GLY A 517 24.22 -20.94 4.23
CA GLY A 517 25.58 -20.90 3.74
C GLY A 517 25.72 -20.15 2.41
N SER A 518 24.70 -19.39 2.00
CA SER A 518 24.76 -18.59 0.78
C SER A 518 25.65 -17.36 0.96
N LEU A 519 25.71 -16.77 2.15
CA LEU A 519 26.62 -15.67 2.45
C LEU A 519 27.41 -15.93 3.73
N THR A 520 28.64 -15.43 3.74
CA THR A 520 29.53 -15.43 4.91
C THR A 520 29.38 -14.16 5.73
N PRO A 521 29.78 -14.16 7.02
CA PRO A 521 29.78 -12.94 7.84
C PRO A 521 30.58 -11.79 7.23
N ALA A 522 31.72 -12.08 6.57
CA ALA A 522 32.54 -11.07 5.93
C ALA A 522 31.84 -10.41 4.72
N GLN A 523 31.12 -11.21 3.92
CA GLN A 523 30.30 -10.70 2.83
C GLN A 523 29.14 -9.83 3.33
N ILE A 524 28.49 -10.22 4.43
CA ILE A 524 27.42 -9.42 5.04
C ILE A 524 27.96 -8.08 5.53
N SER A 525 29.11 -8.07 6.24
CA SER A 525 29.76 -6.81 6.65
C SER A 525 30.09 -5.92 5.44
N THR A 526 30.52 -6.51 4.32
CA THR A 526 30.77 -5.77 3.08
C THR A 526 29.48 -5.17 2.52
N LEU A 527 28.36 -5.88 2.60
CA LEU A 527 27.04 -5.39 2.17
C LEU A 527 26.51 -4.27 3.07
N GLU A 528 26.85 -4.26 4.36
CA GLU A 528 26.51 -3.16 5.28
C GLU A 528 27.26 -1.87 4.90
N ASP A 529 28.55 -1.97 4.56
CA ASP A 529 29.34 -0.83 4.07
C ASP A 529 28.84 -0.31 2.71
N ASP A 530 28.50 -1.23 1.81
CA ASP A 530 27.91 -0.95 0.51
C ASP A 530 26.54 -0.26 0.64
N LEU A 531 25.72 -0.68 1.60
CA LEU A 531 24.45 -0.02 1.90
C LEU A 531 24.66 1.45 2.28
N GLY A 532 25.63 1.76 3.15
CA GLY A 532 25.97 3.14 3.50
C GLY A 532 26.41 3.98 2.30
N SER A 533 27.16 3.37 1.39
CA SER A 533 27.63 3.99 0.15
C SER A 533 26.49 4.26 -0.83
N LEU A 534 25.56 3.30 -0.99
CA LEU A 534 24.37 3.41 -1.84
C LEU A 534 23.41 4.50 -1.35
N LEU A 535 23.23 4.63 -0.04
CA LEU A 535 22.40 5.71 0.52
C LEU A 535 22.96 7.08 0.14
N THR A 536 24.29 7.23 0.21
CA THR A 536 24.99 8.47 -0.16
C THR A 536 24.91 8.72 -1.67
N SER A 537 25.06 7.69 -2.51
CA SER A 537 25.03 7.84 -3.97
C SER A 537 23.62 8.15 -4.52
N LEU A 538 22.58 7.58 -3.92
CA LEU A 538 21.19 7.78 -4.32
C LEU A 538 20.57 9.07 -3.74
N ARG A 539 21.12 9.59 -2.64
CA ARG A 539 20.64 10.82 -1.97
C ARG A 539 20.42 12.02 -2.91
N PRO A 540 21.32 12.35 -3.86
CA PRO A 540 21.12 13.45 -4.80
C PRO A 540 19.96 13.22 -5.77
N GLN A 541 19.61 11.96 -6.03
CA GLN A 541 18.57 11.56 -6.97
C GLN A 541 17.20 11.35 -6.29
N ALA A 542 17.15 11.33 -4.96
CA ALA A 542 15.98 10.90 -4.19
C ALA A 542 14.69 11.67 -4.54
N VAL A 543 14.77 13.00 -4.66
CA VAL A 543 13.61 13.83 -5.03
C VAL A 543 13.18 13.56 -6.48
N ALA A 544 14.13 13.47 -7.41
CA ALA A 544 13.82 13.22 -8.81
C ALA A 544 13.18 11.84 -9.04
N ILE A 545 13.66 10.80 -8.33
CA ILE A 545 13.07 9.45 -8.36
C ILE A 545 11.62 9.49 -7.87
N VAL A 546 11.34 10.22 -6.80
CA VAL A 546 9.98 10.35 -6.26
C VAL A 546 9.09 11.21 -7.16
N ASP A 547 9.62 12.31 -7.71
CA ASP A 547 8.90 13.15 -8.67
C ASP A 547 8.56 12.39 -9.97
N ALA A 548 9.27 11.31 -10.30
CA ALA A 548 9.01 10.48 -11.49
C ALA A 548 7.74 9.64 -11.38
N PHE A 549 7.20 9.43 -10.16
CA PHE A 549 5.86 8.87 -10.00
C PHE A 549 4.78 9.82 -10.52
N ASP A 550 5.10 11.10 -10.72
CA ASP A 550 4.25 12.04 -11.45
C ASP A 550 2.85 12.18 -10.83
N ILE A 551 2.82 12.24 -9.49
CA ILE A 551 1.58 12.31 -8.69
C ILE A 551 1.23 13.77 -8.42
N HIS A 552 0.03 14.17 -8.83
CA HIS A 552 -0.53 15.50 -8.58
C HIS A 552 -0.77 15.78 -7.08
N ASP A 553 -0.62 17.04 -6.66
CA ASP A 553 -0.87 17.50 -5.28
C ASP A 553 -2.30 17.17 -4.83
N GLU A 554 -3.29 17.22 -5.73
CA GLU A 554 -4.68 16.86 -5.47
C GLU A 554 -4.87 15.37 -5.16
N ILE A 555 -4.03 14.51 -5.76
CA ILE A 555 -4.02 13.07 -5.50
C ILE A 555 -3.30 12.76 -4.20
N LEU A 556 -2.14 13.40 -4.02
CA LEU A 556 -1.30 13.19 -2.84
C LEU A 556 -1.98 13.71 -1.56
N ASP A 557 -2.77 14.77 -1.70
CA ASP A 557 -3.57 15.40 -0.65
C ASP A 557 -2.75 15.68 0.61
N SER A 558 -1.52 16.18 0.43
CA SER A 558 -0.55 16.34 1.50
C SER A 558 0.09 17.70 1.49
N THR A 559 -0.06 18.44 2.59
CA THR A 559 0.67 19.68 2.84
C THR A 559 2.18 19.46 2.94
N LEU A 560 2.61 18.27 3.37
CA LEU A 560 4.03 17.93 3.56
C LEU A 560 4.70 17.46 2.27
N GLY A 561 3.93 16.77 1.42
CA GLY A 561 4.38 16.25 0.13
C GLY A 561 4.18 17.22 -1.04
N ALA A 562 3.74 18.45 -0.78
CA ALA A 562 3.42 19.43 -1.80
C ALA A 562 4.58 19.64 -2.80
N TRP A 563 4.27 19.61 -4.10
CA TRP A 563 5.27 19.67 -5.16
C TRP A 563 6.11 20.96 -5.15
N ASP A 564 5.52 22.07 -4.72
CA ASP A 564 6.21 23.36 -4.59
C ASP A 564 7.09 23.45 -3.32
N GLY A 565 6.98 22.50 -2.40
CA GLY A 565 7.73 22.45 -1.14
C GLY A 565 7.33 23.54 -0.13
N ARG A 566 6.21 24.25 -0.32
CA ARG A 566 5.71 25.30 0.59
C ARG A 566 4.98 24.73 1.80
N VAL A 567 5.68 23.82 2.49
CA VAL A 567 5.13 22.98 3.56
C VAL A 567 4.56 23.83 4.69
N TYR A 568 5.32 24.82 5.16
CA TYR A 568 4.93 25.60 6.34
C TYR A 568 3.78 26.57 6.04
N GLU A 569 3.80 27.23 4.88
CA GLU A 569 2.72 28.14 4.47
C GLU A 569 1.40 27.38 4.28
N LYS A 570 1.45 26.23 3.60
CA LYS A 570 0.28 25.35 3.40
C LYS A 570 -0.21 24.76 4.72
N ALA A 571 0.68 24.35 5.63
CA ALA A 571 0.30 23.82 6.94
C ALA A 571 -0.35 24.87 7.85
N VAL A 572 0.05 26.14 7.76
CA VAL A 572 -0.59 27.25 8.49
C VAL A 572 -1.94 27.60 7.87
N ARG A 573 -2.02 27.70 6.54
CA ARG A 573 -3.28 28.03 5.84
C ARG A 573 -4.36 26.95 6.06
N GLY A 574 -3.98 25.68 6.01
CA GLY A 574 -4.89 24.56 6.28
C GLY A 574 -5.45 24.53 7.71
N ARG A 575 -4.83 25.24 8.68
CA ARG A 575 -5.44 25.44 10.01
C ARG A 575 -6.46 26.58 10.03
N HIS A 576 -6.38 27.52 9.09
CA HIS A 576 -7.21 28.74 9.06
C HIS A 576 -8.41 28.64 8.11
N GLU A 577 -8.57 27.54 7.37
CA GLU A 577 -9.83 27.14 6.72
C GLU A 577 -10.82 26.60 7.78
N GLU A 578 -11.02 27.41 8.83
CA GLU A 578 -12.05 27.21 9.85
C GLU A 578 -13.42 27.52 9.25
N PRO A 579 -14.50 26.86 9.72
CA PRO A 579 -15.85 27.26 9.36
C PRO A 579 -16.12 28.73 9.73
N PRO A 580 -17.13 29.37 9.11
CA PRO A 580 -17.50 30.75 9.44
C PRO A 580 -17.70 30.94 10.96
N GLU A 581 -17.35 32.15 11.45
CA GLU A 581 -17.15 32.63 12.84
C GLU A 581 -18.09 32.17 13.97
N GLN A 582 -19.12 31.37 13.73
CA GLN A 582 -20.22 31.16 14.66
C GLN A 582 -19.93 30.28 15.88
N ASP A 583 -18.79 29.59 15.99
CA ASP A 583 -18.52 28.69 17.13
C ASP A 583 -17.06 28.72 17.65
N ARG A 584 -16.49 29.92 17.82
CA ARG A 584 -15.15 30.09 18.43
C ARG A 584 -15.10 29.89 19.95
N ARG A 585 -16.13 29.32 20.60
CA ARG A 585 -16.08 28.91 22.01
C ARG A 585 -16.53 27.46 22.15
N PRO A 586 -15.68 26.57 22.70
CA PRO A 586 -16.03 25.17 22.96
C PRO A 586 -17.23 24.98 23.91
#